data_AF-A0A7J4G181-F1
#
_entry.id   AF-A0A7J4G181-F1
#
_cell.length_a   1.000
_cell.length_b   1.000
_cell.length_c   1.000
_cell.angle_alpha   90.00
_cell.angle_beta   90.00
_cell.angle_gamma   90.00
#
_symmetry.space_group_name_H-M   'P 1'
#
loop_
_entity.id
_entity.type
_entity.pdbx_description
1 polymer ?
#
loop_
_entity_poly.entity_id
_entity_poly.type
_entity_poly.pdbx_seq_one_letter_code
_entity_poly.pdbx_strand_id
1 'polypeptide(L)'
;MLELNRIGKKVDWKENLSIEAEQELNQLLERVKKHRCAYRSAENVQIAQLWCALVEIVRMNKELEERIARIEKILNAVFRTYEEDKDKLIKSLLKF
;
A
#
# COMPACT_ATOMS: atom_id res chain seq x y z
N MET A 1 -2.61 -35.42 43.12
CA MET A 1 -2.13 -34.20 43.82
C MET A 1 -1.13 -33.54 42.89
N LEU A 2 -1.57 -32.75 41.90
CA LEU A 2 -1.94 -31.32 41.98
C LEU A 2 -0.82 -30.43 42.54
N GLU A 3 0.16 -30.13 41.67
CA GLU A 3 0.92 -28.87 41.70
C GLU A 3 0.83 -28.30 40.26
N LEU A 4 -0.07 -27.35 39.98
CA LEU A 4 0.06 -25.90 40.19
C LEU A 4 1.28 -25.29 39.46
N ASN A 5 0.99 -24.38 38.52
CA ASN A 5 1.88 -23.36 37.93
C ASN A 5 2.57 -23.61 36.57
N ARG A 6 1.84 -24.01 35.51
CA ARG A 6 2.10 -23.50 34.15
C ARG A 6 0.79 -23.31 33.37
N ILE A 7 0.02 -22.27 33.69
CA ILE A 7 -0.96 -21.74 32.74
C ILE A 7 -0.15 -21.16 31.58
N GLY A 8 -0.16 -21.88 30.47
CA GLY A 8 0.75 -21.69 29.34
C GLY A 8 0.82 -20.24 28.88
N LYS A 9 2.04 -19.73 28.77
CA LYS A 9 2.34 -18.49 28.05
C LYS A 9 1.77 -18.68 26.64
N LYS A 10 0.63 -18.04 26.32
CA LYS A 10 0.10 -18.04 24.96
C LYS A 10 1.22 -17.47 24.07
N VAL A 11 1.71 -18.29 23.15
CA VAL A 11 2.62 -17.87 22.08
C VAL A 11 1.95 -16.70 21.37
N ASP A 12 2.63 -15.55 21.26
CA ASP A 12 2.07 -14.43 20.49
C ASP A 12 1.94 -14.90 19.04
N TRP A 13 0.75 -14.77 18.46
CA TRP A 13 0.49 -15.25 17.10
C TRP A 13 1.45 -14.59 16.09
N LYS A 14 1.95 -13.39 16.39
CA LYS A 14 2.95 -12.67 15.61
C LYS A 14 4.28 -13.42 15.51
N GLU A 15 4.62 -14.25 16.49
CA GLU A 15 5.81 -15.11 16.45
C GLU A 15 5.72 -16.17 15.33
N ASN A 16 4.54 -16.37 14.73
CA ASN A 16 4.34 -17.24 13.57
C ASN A 16 4.39 -16.50 12.23
N LEU A 17 4.59 -15.18 12.23
CA LEU A 17 4.82 -14.42 11.01
C LEU A 17 6.28 -14.57 10.57
N SER A 18 6.53 -14.50 9.26
CA SER A 18 7.89 -14.24 8.78
C SER A 18 8.32 -12.84 9.22
N ILE A 19 9.64 -12.60 9.25
CA ILE A 19 10.21 -11.30 9.61
C ILE A 19 9.67 -10.20 8.68
N GLU A 20 9.51 -10.49 7.39
CA GLU A 20 8.98 -9.57 6.38
C GLU A 20 7.51 -9.24 6.67
N ALA A 21 6.68 -10.26 6.92
CA ALA A 21 5.27 -10.06 7.21
C ALA A 21 5.05 -9.27 8.51
N GLU A 22 5.89 -9.49 9.52
CA GLU A 22 5.86 -8.70 10.76
C GLU A 22 6.23 -7.23 10.49
N GLN A 23 7.24 -6.97 9.66
CA GLN A 23 7.62 -5.62 9.25
C GLN A 23 6.50 -4.91 8.48
N GLU A 24 5.88 -5.58 7.52
CA GLU A 24 4.73 -5.07 6.76
C GLU A 24 3.55 -4.74 7.68
N LEU A 25 3.23 -5.64 8.62
CA LEU A 25 2.20 -5.42 9.62
C LEU A 25 2.51 -4.19 10.47
N ASN A 26 3.75 -4.04 10.93
CA ASN A 26 4.16 -2.89 11.74
C ASN A 26 4.06 -1.57 10.97
N GLN A 27 4.41 -1.55 9.69
CA GLN A 27 4.23 -0.38 8.83
C GLN A 27 2.75 -0.01 8.67
N LEU A 28 1.88 -1.01 8.47
CA LEU A 28 0.43 -0.80 8.39
C LEU A 28 -0.13 -0.27 9.71
N LEU A 29 0.28 -0.84 10.85
CA LEU A 29 -0.14 -0.38 12.17
C LEU A 29 0.31 1.06 12.45
N GLU A 30 1.49 1.47 11.99
CA GLU A 30 1.95 2.85 12.11
C GLU A 30 1.03 3.82 11.35
N ARG A 31 0.59 3.45 10.14
CA ARG A 31 -0.39 4.25 9.37
C ARG A 31 -1.74 4.32 10.09
N VAL A 32 -2.19 3.20 10.64
CA VAL A 32 -3.45 3.11 11.40
C VAL A 32 -3.46 4.04 12.62
N LYS A 33 -2.30 4.33 13.25
CA LYS A 33 -2.23 5.25 14.40
C LYS A 33 -2.81 6.64 14.11
N LYS A 34 -2.83 7.10 12.85
CA LYS A 34 -3.49 8.36 12.46
C LYS A 34 -4.98 8.38 12.79
N HIS A 35 -5.61 7.21 12.84
CA HIS A 35 -7.03 7.00 13.14
C HIS A 35 -7.29 6.65 14.60
N ARG A 36 -6.34 6.90 15.52
CA ARG A 36 -6.46 6.50 16.94
C ARG A 36 -7.75 6.96 17.59
N CYS A 37 -8.21 8.17 17.27
CA CYS A 37 -9.45 8.72 17.80
C CYS A 37 -10.69 7.93 17.36
N ALA A 38 -10.64 7.26 16.21
CA ALA A 38 -11.77 6.49 15.67
C ALA A 38 -11.90 5.11 16.32
N TYR A 39 -10.79 4.42 16.60
CA TYR A 39 -10.85 3.06 17.16
C TYR A 39 -10.73 2.99 18.68
N ARG A 40 -10.18 4.01 19.36
CA ARG A 40 -9.88 3.94 20.80
C ARG A 40 -11.15 3.85 21.67
N SER A 41 -12.24 4.45 21.23
CA SER A 41 -13.53 4.44 21.93
C SER A 41 -14.48 3.34 21.43
N ALA A 42 -14.02 2.49 20.50
CA ALA A 42 -14.86 1.42 19.96
C ALA A 42 -15.04 0.29 20.98
N GLU A 43 -16.22 -0.31 21.00
CA GLU A 43 -16.53 -1.48 21.83
C GLU A 43 -15.54 -2.63 21.57
N ASN A 44 -15.19 -2.84 20.29
CA ASN A 44 -14.11 -3.75 19.90
C ASN A 44 -13.00 -2.98 19.17
N VAL A 45 -11.98 -2.59 19.94
CA VAL A 45 -10.82 -1.85 19.44
C VAL A 45 -10.09 -2.60 18.33
N GLN A 46 -9.96 -3.94 18.43
CA GLN A 46 -9.23 -4.74 17.44
C GLN A 46 -9.94 -4.76 16.09
N ILE A 47 -11.27 -4.96 16.09
CA ILE A 47 -12.09 -4.90 14.88
C ILE A 47 -12.06 -3.47 14.29
N ALA A 48 -12.18 -2.44 15.12
CA ALA A 48 -12.10 -1.06 14.65
C ALA A 48 -10.72 -0.72 14.04
N GLN A 49 -9.63 -1.24 14.61
CA GLN A 49 -8.28 -1.12 14.05
C GLN A 49 -8.17 -1.83 12.69
N LEU A 50 -8.76 -3.01 12.52
CA LEU A 50 -8.82 -3.71 11.24
C LEU A 50 -9.54 -2.89 10.17
N TRP A 51 -10.69 -2.29 10.49
CA TRP A 51 -11.39 -1.40 9.56
C TRP A 51 -10.55 -0.16 9.20
N CYS A 52 -9.87 0.43 10.18
CA CYS A 52 -8.94 1.54 9.92
C CYS A 52 -7.77 1.10 9.02
N ALA A 53 -7.28 -0.12 9.18
CA ALA A 53 -6.23 -0.69 8.33
C ALA A 53 -6.71 -0.88 6.89
N LEU A 54 -7.93 -1.37 6.69
CA LEU A 54 -8.55 -1.49 5.35
C LEU A 54 -8.67 -0.12 4.66
N VAL A 55 -9.05 0.93 5.41
CA VAL A 55 -9.10 2.30 4.87
C VAL A 55 -7.72 2.77 4.41
N GLU A 56 -6.66 2.51 5.19
CA GLU A 56 -5.29 2.87 4.80
C GLU A 56 -4.81 2.07 3.58
N ILE A 57 -5.15 0.79 3.47
CA ILE A 57 -4.84 -0.02 2.27
C ILE A 57 -5.51 0.55 1.03
N VAL A 58 -6.80 0.88 1.11
CA VAL A 58 -7.53 1.52 0.00
C VAL A 58 -6.89 2.86 -0.39
N ARG A 59 -6.46 3.65 0.61
CA ARG A 59 -5.74 4.91 0.36
C ARG A 59 -4.39 4.68 -0.33
N MET A 60 -3.61 3.69 0.12
CA MET A 60 -2.33 3.32 -0.50
C MET A 60 -2.51 2.87 -1.95
N ASN A 61 -3.56 2.09 -2.26
CA ASN A 61 -3.88 1.70 -3.63
C ASN A 61 -4.20 2.91 -4.50
N LYS A 62 -5.00 3.86 -4.02
CA LYS A 62 -5.28 5.11 -4.74
C LYS A 62 -4.03 5.94 -4.99
N GLU A 63 -3.15 6.07 -4.00
CA GLU A 63 -1.87 6.77 -4.15
C GLU A 63 -0.98 6.10 -5.22
N LEU A 64 -0.99 4.78 -5.31
CA LEU A 64 -0.27 4.02 -6.34
C LEU A 64 -0.90 4.22 -7.73
N GLU A 65 -2.22 4.11 -7.86
CA GLU A 65 -2.96 4.36 -9.10
C GLU A 65 -2.70 5.77 -9.63
N GLU A 66 -2.73 6.79 -8.77
CA GLU A 66 -2.42 8.18 -9.14
C GLU A 66 -0.97 8.37 -9.59
N ARG A 67 -0.03 7.63 -9.01
CA ARG A 67 1.38 7.64 -9.44
C ARG A 67 1.55 6.98 -10.80
N ILE A 68 0.89 5.84 -11.02
CA ILE A 68 0.87 5.14 -12.32
C ILE A 68 0.25 6.03 -13.39
N ALA A 69 -0.92 6.61 -13.14
CA ALA A 69 -1.60 7.50 -14.09
C ALA A 69 -0.72 8.70 -14.50
N ARG A 70 0.07 9.25 -13.56
CA ARG A 70 1.04 10.31 -13.87
C ARG A 70 2.16 9.82 -14.79
N ILE A 71 2.71 8.64 -14.53
CA ILE A 71 3.75 8.03 -15.38
C ILE A 71 3.19 7.76 -16.77
N GLU A 72 2.01 7.15 -16.88
CA GLU A 72 1.34 6.88 -18.15
C GLU A 72 1.11 8.16 -18.95
N LYS A 73 0.67 9.25 -18.30
CA LYS A 73 0.50 10.54 -18.95
C LYS A 73 1.81 11.08 -19.54
N ILE A 74 2.91 10.97 -18.81
CA ILE A 74 4.23 11.41 -19.28
C ILE A 74 4.68 10.54 -20.46
N LEU A 75 4.59 9.22 -20.33
CA LEU A 75 4.99 8.30 -21.39
C LEU A 75 4.17 8.52 -22.67
N ASN A 76 2.85 8.68 -22.56
CA ASN A 76 1.99 8.97 -23.70
C ASN A 76 2.37 10.29 -24.39
N ALA A 77 2.76 11.32 -23.63
CA ALA A 77 3.23 12.57 -24.20
C ALA A 77 4.56 12.37 -24.95
N VAL A 78 5.51 11.63 -24.38
CA VAL A 78 6.80 11.33 -25.01
C VAL A 78 6.62 10.55 -26.32
N PHE A 79 5.78 9.51 -26.32
CA PHE A 79 5.53 8.71 -27.53
C PHE A 79 4.85 9.51 -28.64
N ARG A 80 3.88 10.37 -28.30
CA ARG A 80 3.23 11.25 -29.29
C ARG A 80 4.23 12.21 -29.93
N THR A 81 5.07 12.86 -29.12
CA THR A 81 6.12 13.75 -29.63
C THR A 81 7.08 13.00 -30.56
N TYR A 82 7.48 11.77 -30.18
CA TYR A 82 8.33 10.94 -31.01
C TYR A 82 7.70 10.59 -32.36
N GLU A 83 6.41 10.23 -32.38
CA GLU A 83 5.69 9.94 -33.63
C GLU A 83 5.57 11.18 -34.51
N GLU A 84 5.23 12.33 -33.93
CA GLU A 84 5.14 13.60 -34.66
C GLU A 84 6.48 13.99 -35.30
N ASP A 85 7.58 13.84 -34.57
CA ASP A 85 8.91 14.17 -35.07
C ASP A 85 9.39 13.18 -36.14
N LYS A 86 9.07 11.88 -35.98
CA LYS A 86 9.29 10.87 -37.02
C LYS A 86 8.53 11.21 -38.30
N ASP A 87 7.27 11.61 -38.19
CA ASP A 87 6.43 11.97 -39.32
C ASP A 87 6.93 13.25 -40.02
N LYS A 88 7.36 14.25 -39.26
CA LYS A 88 8.02 15.46 -39.83
C LYS A 88 9.28 15.08 -40.58
N LEU A 89 10.10 14.20 -40.03
CA LEU A 89 11.33 13.74 -40.67
C LEU A 89 11.04 13.00 -41.98
N ILE A 90 10.11 12.04 -41.98
CA ILE A 90 9.71 11.30 -43.18
C ILE A 90 9.20 12.27 -44.27
N LYS A 91 8.34 13.22 -43.91
CA LYS A 91 7.83 14.23 -44.84
C LYS A 91 8.94 15.14 -45.40
N SER A 92 9.97 15.43 -44.61
CA SER A 92 11.12 16.22 -45.07
C SER A 92 11.99 15.45 -46.07
N LEU A 93 12.16 14.15 -45.86
CA LEU A 93 12.95 13.27 -46.73
C LEU A 93 12.23 13.01 -48.07
N LEU A 94 10.90 12.90 -48.09
CA LEU A 94 10.11 12.69 -49.31
C LEU A 94 9.95 13.92 -50.20
N LYS A 95 10.35 15.11 -49.72
CA LYS A 95 10.33 16.36 -50.50
C LYS A 95 11.58 16.57 -51.36
N PHE A 96 12.60 15.73 -51.18
CA PHE A 96 13.80 15.65 -52.03
C PHE A 96 13.69 14.45 -52.97
#